data_AF-A0A246JJT4-F1
#
_entry.id   AF-A0A246JJT4-F1
#
_cell.length_a   1.000
_cell.length_b   1.000
_cell.length_c   1.000
_cell.angle_alpha   90.00
_cell.angle_beta   90.00
_cell.angle_gamma   90.00
#
_symmetry.space_group_name_H-M   'P 1'
#
loop_
_entity.id
_entity.type
_entity.pdbx_description
1 polymer ?
#
loop_
_entity_poly.entity_id
_entity_poly.type
_entity_poly.pdbx_seq_one_letter_code
_entity_poly.pdbx_strand_id
1 'polypeptide(L)'
;MIPFRWKNCFADVMTSKHDLTIQSYLDDVIVPALATLDAKVAELSASDWPGHEFAQADMKAMKSEAILAFGLSIQSIWERQLRVYLRGCANELRPEDPTAGQVDKANWRDLQKWFRKLRSIELNEFPSFALLDTLQHLGNVCRHGDGGSAVELHRRRPDLWPVSPLVRPILCERQIEPAAPPLAGSMEIPVTALSEFVAAIAAFWRDVEYIYNESIERKHESLEAHLVKQRAERTWLPQARDAAF
;
A
#
# COMPACT_ATOMS: atom_id res chain seq x y z
N MET A 1 2.94 10.73 -29.66
CA MET A 1 3.23 9.49 -28.89
C MET A 1 1.95 8.68 -28.86
N ILE A 2 2.00 7.38 -29.18
CA ILE A 2 0.83 6.49 -29.13
C ILE A 2 0.67 6.04 -27.67
N PRO A 3 -0.49 6.26 -27.01
CA PRO A 3 -0.71 5.81 -25.65
C PRO A 3 -0.60 4.29 -25.52
N PHE A 4 -0.03 3.79 -24.43
CA PHE A 4 -0.10 2.37 -24.10
C PHE A 4 -1.56 1.95 -23.88
N ARG A 5 -1.91 0.78 -24.39
CA ARG A 5 -3.25 0.19 -24.29
C ARG A 5 -3.11 -1.29 -23.95
N TRP A 6 -4.07 -1.82 -23.21
CA TRP A 6 -4.20 -3.25 -22.95
C TRP A 6 -5.54 -3.78 -23.46
N LYS A 7 -5.71 -5.10 -23.44
CA LYS A 7 -7.01 -5.72 -23.70
C LYS A 7 -7.90 -5.50 -22.47
N ASN A 8 -8.96 -4.71 -22.63
CA ASN A 8 -9.96 -4.50 -21.59
C ASN A 8 -10.74 -5.80 -21.30
N CYS A 9 -11.13 -5.95 -20.04
CA CYS A 9 -12.05 -6.99 -19.57
C CYS A 9 -12.98 -6.44 -18.48
N PHE A 10 -13.98 -7.22 -18.06
CA PHE A 10 -14.94 -6.82 -17.04
C PHE A 10 -14.28 -6.47 -15.70
N ALA A 11 -13.11 -7.06 -15.40
CA ALA A 11 -12.35 -6.75 -14.20
C ALA A 11 -11.92 -5.27 -14.14
N ASP A 12 -11.71 -4.60 -15.27
CA ASP A 12 -11.38 -3.16 -15.33
C ASP A 12 -12.55 -2.27 -14.88
N VAL A 13 -13.78 -2.70 -15.14
CA VAL A 13 -14.98 -1.95 -14.72
C VAL A 13 -15.18 -2.06 -13.21
N MET A 14 -14.89 -3.25 -12.66
CA MET A 14 -15.08 -3.55 -11.24
C MET A 14 -14.10 -2.81 -10.32
N THR A 15 -12.99 -2.28 -10.85
CA THR A 15 -12.00 -1.53 -10.05
C THR A 15 -12.31 -0.04 -9.91
N SER A 16 -13.33 0.47 -10.62
CA SER A 16 -13.68 1.91 -10.75
C SER A 16 -13.97 2.66 -9.44
N LYS A 17 -14.08 1.96 -8.32
CA LYS A 17 -14.32 2.53 -6.97
C LYS A 17 -13.32 2.08 -5.92
N HIS A 18 -12.27 1.34 -6.29
CA HIS A 18 -11.30 0.86 -5.32
C HIS A 18 -10.50 2.01 -4.68
N ASP A 19 -10.24 3.08 -5.43
CA ASP A 19 -9.60 4.31 -4.94
C ASP A 19 -10.45 5.02 -3.89
N LEU A 20 -11.74 5.24 -4.15
CA LEU A 20 -12.68 5.84 -3.20
C LEU A 20 -12.87 4.96 -1.97
N THR A 21 -12.95 3.63 -2.16
CA THR A 21 -13.15 2.68 -1.06
C THR A 21 -11.99 2.72 -0.07
N ILE A 22 -10.73 2.72 -0.55
CA ILE A 22 -9.58 2.76 0.35
C ILE A 22 -9.43 4.14 1.01
N GLN A 23 -9.78 5.21 0.30
CA GLN A 23 -9.77 6.57 0.86
C GLN A 23 -10.81 6.72 1.98
N SER A 24 -12.05 6.27 1.77
CA SER A 24 -13.06 6.21 2.83
C SER A 24 -12.63 5.36 4.02
N TYR A 25 -11.92 4.25 3.78
CA TYR A 25 -11.40 3.47 4.89
C TYR A 25 -10.41 4.26 5.76
N LEU A 26 -9.58 5.11 5.16
CA LEU A 26 -8.71 6.01 5.90
C LEU A 26 -9.50 7.10 6.65
N ASP A 27 -10.31 7.85 5.91
CA ASP A 27 -10.93 9.09 6.37
C ASP A 27 -12.10 8.83 7.34
N ASP A 28 -12.89 7.79 7.09
CA ASP A 28 -14.12 7.51 7.82
C ASP A 28 -13.91 6.48 8.94
N VAL A 29 -12.80 5.71 8.91
CA VAL A 29 -12.55 4.63 9.90
C VAL A 29 -11.24 4.83 10.65
N ILE A 30 -10.09 4.84 9.95
CA ILE A 30 -8.78 4.85 10.61
C ILE A 30 -8.55 6.16 11.37
N VAL A 31 -8.68 7.30 10.69
CA VAL A 31 -8.40 8.62 11.28
C VAL A 31 -9.30 8.90 12.49
N PRO A 32 -10.64 8.70 12.43
CA PRO A 32 -11.52 8.92 13.58
C PRO A 32 -11.22 7.97 14.75
N ALA A 33 -10.90 6.71 14.47
CA ALA A 33 -10.55 5.74 15.51
C ALA A 33 -9.27 6.15 16.26
N LEU A 34 -8.23 6.56 15.52
CA LEU A 34 -6.97 7.01 16.13
C LEU A 34 -7.14 8.33 16.88
N ALA A 35 -7.93 9.27 16.36
CA ALA A 35 -8.26 10.52 17.06
C ALA A 35 -8.99 10.26 18.39
N THR A 36 -9.88 9.26 18.42
CA THR A 36 -10.56 8.84 19.65
C THR A 36 -9.59 8.30 20.69
N LEU A 37 -8.62 7.50 20.27
CA LEU A 37 -7.58 6.98 21.17
C LEU A 37 -6.68 8.10 21.69
N ASP A 38 -6.31 9.05 20.83
CA ASP A 38 -5.53 10.22 21.22
C ASP A 38 -6.26 11.10 22.24
N ALA A 39 -7.55 11.33 22.06
CA ALA A 39 -8.37 12.06 23.02
C ALA A 39 -8.39 11.36 24.39
N LYS A 40 -8.52 10.03 24.43
CA LYS A 40 -8.47 9.25 25.68
C LYS A 40 -7.10 9.30 26.35
N VAL A 41 -6.01 9.22 25.59
CA VAL A 41 -4.64 9.37 26.13
C VAL A 41 -4.46 10.75 26.74
N ALA A 42 -4.98 11.80 26.10
CA ALA A 42 -4.92 13.17 26.60
C ALA A 42 -5.77 13.38 27.86
N GLU A 43 -6.99 12.83 27.90
CA GLU A 43 -7.87 12.86 29.08
C GLU A 43 -7.20 12.20 30.30
N LEU A 44 -6.63 11.00 30.11
CA LEU A 44 -5.91 10.30 31.17
C LEU A 44 -4.66 11.06 31.62
N SER A 45 -4.00 11.79 30.71
CA SER A 45 -2.84 12.63 31.05
C SER A 45 -3.18 13.82 31.96
N ALA A 46 -4.44 14.26 31.94
CA ALA A 46 -4.93 15.41 32.71
C ALA A 46 -5.69 14.98 33.98
N SER A 47 -5.73 13.67 34.28
CA SER A 47 -6.47 13.12 35.39
C SER A 47 -5.63 13.08 36.67
N ASP A 48 -6.24 13.46 37.80
CA ASP A 48 -5.62 13.36 39.13
C ASP A 48 -5.89 12.01 39.82
N TRP A 49 -6.52 11.05 39.14
CA TRP A 49 -6.81 9.74 39.71
C TRP A 49 -5.51 8.93 39.92
N PRO A 50 -5.27 8.30 41.09
CA PRO A 50 -3.99 7.64 41.38
C PRO A 50 -3.50 6.58 40.38
N GLY A 51 -4.39 5.97 39.60
CA GLY A 51 -4.02 4.98 38.58
C GLY A 51 -3.87 5.53 37.16
N HIS A 52 -3.98 6.85 36.96
CA HIS A 52 -4.06 7.45 35.62
C HIS A 52 -2.81 7.19 34.77
N GLU A 53 -1.62 7.14 35.37
CA GLU A 53 -0.37 6.85 34.67
C GLU A 53 -0.35 5.43 34.06
N PHE A 54 -0.83 4.43 34.81
CA PHE A 54 -0.94 3.05 34.32
C PHE A 54 -1.97 2.94 33.20
N ALA A 55 -3.16 3.53 33.41
CA ALA A 55 -4.21 3.54 32.38
C ALA A 55 -3.76 4.27 31.11
N GLN A 56 -2.97 5.35 31.25
CA GLN A 56 -2.40 6.07 30.10
C GLN A 56 -1.41 5.18 29.34
N ALA A 57 -0.54 4.46 30.04
CA ALA A 57 0.41 3.54 29.42
C ALA A 57 -0.31 2.42 28.65
N ASP A 58 -1.35 1.82 29.24
CA ASP A 58 -2.17 0.80 28.58
C ASP A 58 -2.89 1.36 27.35
N MET A 59 -3.41 2.59 27.42
CA MET A 59 -4.07 3.23 26.28
C MET A 59 -3.09 3.56 25.15
N LYS A 60 -1.85 3.96 25.46
CA LYS A 60 -0.78 4.13 24.46
C LYS A 60 -0.42 2.80 23.81
N ALA A 61 -0.31 1.71 24.58
CA ALA A 61 -0.08 0.37 24.04
C ALA A 61 -1.24 -0.08 23.13
N MET A 62 -2.50 0.14 23.54
CA MET A 62 -3.66 -0.13 22.69
C MET A 62 -3.60 0.67 21.38
N LYS A 63 -3.20 1.95 21.42
CA LYS A 63 -3.03 2.75 20.21
C LYS A 63 -1.99 2.16 19.27
N SER A 64 -0.83 1.73 19.78
CA SER A 64 0.21 1.08 18.96
C SER A 64 -0.33 -0.19 18.30
N GLU A 65 -1.03 -1.04 19.03
CA GLU A 65 -1.67 -2.26 18.47
C GLU A 65 -2.73 -1.94 17.41
N ALA A 66 -3.57 -0.93 17.66
CA ALA A 66 -4.58 -0.49 16.69
C ALA A 66 -3.92 -0.02 15.38
N ILE A 67 -2.82 0.72 15.45
CA ILE A 67 -2.07 1.18 14.28
C ILE A 67 -1.49 -0.02 13.49
N LEU A 68 -0.92 -1.02 14.18
CA LEU A 68 -0.43 -2.24 13.52
C LEU A 68 -1.56 -2.98 12.80
N ALA A 69 -2.72 -3.11 13.46
CA ALA A 69 -3.92 -3.71 12.89
C ALA A 69 -4.42 -2.94 11.67
N PHE A 70 -4.39 -1.60 11.70
CA PHE A 70 -4.74 -0.77 10.54
C PHE A 70 -3.73 -0.96 9.39
N GLY A 71 -2.43 -0.97 9.66
CA GLY A 71 -1.42 -1.27 8.63
C GLY A 71 -1.65 -2.63 7.95
N LEU A 72 -1.94 -3.67 8.74
CA LEU A 72 -2.28 -5.01 8.25
C LEU A 72 -3.55 -5.00 7.41
N SER A 73 -4.58 -4.28 7.84
CA SER A 73 -5.85 -4.19 7.12
C SER A 73 -5.72 -3.48 5.77
N ILE A 74 -4.96 -2.39 5.68
CA ILE A 74 -4.66 -1.67 4.44
C ILE A 74 -3.97 -2.61 3.44
N GLN A 75 -2.92 -3.32 3.89
CA GLN A 75 -2.22 -4.31 3.07
C GLN A 75 -3.18 -5.42 2.59
N SER A 76 -4.03 -5.92 3.49
CA SER A 76 -4.98 -7.00 3.18
C SER A 76 -6.07 -6.56 2.19
N ILE A 77 -6.56 -5.32 2.27
CA ILE A 77 -7.52 -4.75 1.31
C ILE A 77 -6.86 -4.66 -0.07
N TRP A 78 -5.67 -4.07 -0.14
CA TRP A 78 -4.92 -3.96 -1.39
C TRP A 78 -4.67 -5.31 -2.06
N GLU A 79 -4.15 -6.28 -1.31
CA GLU A 79 -3.84 -7.60 -1.85
C GLU A 79 -5.11 -8.29 -2.37
N ARG A 80 -6.23 -8.20 -1.63
CA ARG A 80 -7.51 -8.77 -2.06
C ARG A 80 -8.02 -8.10 -3.34
N GLN A 81 -7.98 -6.77 -3.43
CA GLN A 81 -8.38 -6.04 -4.63
C GLN A 81 -7.54 -6.49 -5.84
N LEU A 82 -6.21 -6.58 -5.68
CA LEU A 82 -5.32 -7.03 -6.76
C LEU A 82 -5.60 -8.48 -7.18
N ARG A 83 -5.78 -9.40 -6.23
CA ARG A 83 -6.09 -10.80 -6.55
C ARG A 83 -7.43 -10.94 -7.27
N VAL A 84 -8.47 -10.26 -6.79
CA VAL A 84 -9.80 -10.26 -7.42
C VAL A 84 -9.71 -9.73 -8.85
N TYR A 85 -8.98 -8.64 -9.05
CA TYR A 85 -8.72 -8.07 -10.36
C TYR A 85 -8.00 -9.05 -11.28
N LEU A 86 -6.86 -9.61 -10.84
CA LEU A 86 -6.07 -10.57 -11.63
C LEU A 86 -6.84 -11.84 -11.97
N ARG A 87 -7.66 -12.34 -11.05
CA ARG A 87 -8.54 -13.48 -11.30
C ARG A 87 -9.59 -13.16 -12.37
N GLY A 88 -10.21 -11.99 -12.30
CA GLY A 88 -11.12 -11.52 -13.35
C GLY A 88 -10.44 -11.38 -14.71
N CYS A 89 -9.21 -10.85 -14.73
CA CYS A 89 -8.37 -10.80 -15.93
C CYS A 89 -8.10 -12.20 -16.49
N ALA A 90 -7.71 -13.14 -15.63
CA ALA A 90 -7.38 -14.50 -16.04
C ALA A 90 -8.60 -15.21 -16.66
N ASN A 91 -9.75 -15.13 -16.00
CA ASN A 91 -10.98 -15.78 -16.45
C ASN A 91 -11.44 -15.30 -17.84
N GLU A 92 -11.28 -14.01 -18.16
CA GLU A 92 -11.78 -13.45 -19.41
C GLU A 92 -10.72 -13.40 -20.52
N LEU A 93 -9.46 -13.09 -20.17
CA LEU A 93 -8.38 -12.96 -21.15
C LEU A 93 -7.73 -14.31 -21.48
N ARG A 94 -7.84 -15.30 -20.58
CA ARG A 94 -7.23 -16.64 -20.70
C ARG A 94 -8.14 -17.74 -20.10
N PRO A 95 -9.37 -17.93 -20.61
CA PRO A 95 -10.37 -18.83 -20.00
C PRO A 95 -9.92 -20.29 -19.88
N GLU A 96 -9.06 -20.76 -20.79
CA GLU A 96 -8.55 -22.14 -20.82
C GLU A 96 -7.28 -22.36 -19.96
N ASP A 97 -6.73 -21.30 -19.35
CA ASP A 97 -5.48 -21.35 -18.56
C ASP A 97 -5.83 -21.51 -17.06
N PRO A 98 -5.20 -22.44 -16.31
CA PRO A 98 -5.39 -22.58 -14.87
C PRO A 98 -4.91 -21.36 -14.04
N THR A 99 -4.43 -20.29 -14.70
CA THR A 99 -3.95 -19.04 -14.10
C THR A 99 -4.87 -18.50 -13.01
N ALA A 100 -6.20 -18.55 -13.17
CA ALA A 100 -7.14 -18.02 -12.18
C ALA A 100 -6.98 -18.68 -10.80
N GLY A 101 -6.88 -20.01 -10.74
CA GLY A 101 -6.65 -20.74 -9.49
C GLY A 101 -5.23 -20.57 -8.93
N GLN A 102 -4.26 -20.25 -9.80
CA GLN A 102 -2.87 -19.96 -9.38
C GLN A 102 -2.74 -18.57 -8.74
N VAL A 103 -3.51 -17.58 -9.21
CA VAL A 103 -3.55 -16.23 -8.63
C VAL A 103 -4.00 -16.26 -7.18
N ASP A 104 -4.96 -17.10 -6.81
CA ASP A 104 -5.48 -17.16 -5.43
C ASP A 104 -4.41 -17.63 -4.42
N LYS A 105 -3.43 -18.43 -4.86
CA LYS A 105 -2.35 -19.00 -4.02
C LYS A 105 -0.99 -18.33 -4.23
N ALA A 106 -0.89 -17.39 -5.16
CA ALA A 106 0.37 -16.76 -5.53
C ALA A 106 0.96 -15.96 -4.36
N ASN A 107 2.28 -16.03 -4.16
CA ASN A 107 2.98 -15.06 -3.31
C ASN A 107 3.11 -13.70 -4.05
N TRP A 108 3.60 -12.67 -3.36
CA TRP A 108 3.73 -11.34 -3.94
C TRP A 108 4.55 -11.29 -5.25
N ARG A 109 5.68 -12.01 -5.30
CA ARG A 109 6.51 -12.09 -6.52
C ARG A 109 5.76 -12.73 -7.68
N ASP A 110 4.96 -13.76 -7.41
CA ASP A 110 4.16 -14.41 -8.43
C ASP A 110 2.97 -13.55 -8.87
N LEU A 111 2.35 -12.77 -7.97
CA LEU A 111 1.33 -11.78 -8.35
C LEU A 111 1.88 -10.75 -9.34
N GLN A 112 3.10 -10.26 -9.13
CA GLN A 112 3.75 -9.34 -10.09
C GLN A 112 3.95 -10.00 -11.47
N LYS A 113 4.37 -11.27 -11.51
CA LYS A 113 4.51 -12.03 -12.77
C LYS A 113 3.16 -12.20 -13.46
N TRP A 114 2.10 -12.55 -12.72
CA TRP A 114 0.77 -12.70 -13.27
C TRP A 114 0.22 -11.39 -13.82
N PHE A 115 0.43 -10.28 -13.11
CA PHE A 115 0.09 -8.95 -13.59
C PHE A 115 0.75 -8.66 -14.94
N ARG A 116 2.08 -8.85 -15.05
CA ARG A 116 2.78 -8.70 -16.34
C ARG A 116 2.22 -9.62 -17.42
N LYS A 117 1.98 -10.90 -17.11
CA LYS A 117 1.48 -11.89 -18.08
C LYS A 117 0.08 -11.53 -18.61
N LEU A 118 -0.76 -10.93 -17.78
CA LEU A 118 -2.15 -10.61 -18.10
C LEU A 118 -2.31 -9.21 -18.72
N ARG A 119 -1.48 -8.24 -18.34
CA ARG A 119 -1.63 -6.83 -18.72
C ARG A 119 -0.51 -6.29 -19.60
N SER A 120 0.54 -7.06 -19.84
CA SER A 120 1.67 -6.68 -20.69
C SER A 120 2.41 -5.42 -20.22
N ILE A 121 2.28 -5.08 -18.95
CA ILE A 121 2.99 -4.01 -18.25
C ILE A 121 3.39 -4.53 -16.87
N GLU A 122 4.58 -4.18 -16.41
CA GLU A 122 5.10 -4.62 -15.12
C GLU A 122 4.54 -3.76 -13.98
N LEU A 123 4.28 -4.37 -12.82
CA LEU A 123 3.74 -3.63 -11.69
C LEU A 123 4.71 -2.53 -11.21
N ASN A 124 6.02 -2.73 -11.40
CA ASN A 124 7.07 -1.76 -11.06
C ASN A 124 7.19 -0.58 -12.03
N GLU A 125 6.44 -0.58 -13.13
CA GLU A 125 6.36 0.58 -14.02
C GLU A 125 5.39 1.64 -13.49
N PHE A 126 4.51 1.29 -12.54
CA PHE A 126 3.59 2.22 -11.90
C PHE A 126 4.32 3.08 -10.85
N PRO A 127 4.08 4.40 -10.78
CA PRO A 127 4.72 5.29 -9.81
C PRO A 127 4.50 4.88 -8.35
N SER A 128 3.34 4.29 -8.05
CA SER A 128 2.96 3.83 -6.71
C SER A 128 3.68 2.56 -6.26
N PHE A 129 4.38 1.84 -7.16
CA PHE A 129 4.91 0.52 -6.86
C PHE A 129 5.84 0.47 -5.66
N ALA A 130 6.78 1.40 -5.52
CA ALA A 130 7.76 1.38 -4.44
C ALA A 130 7.07 1.41 -3.05
N LEU A 131 6.00 2.21 -2.92
CA LEU A 131 5.19 2.25 -1.70
C LEU A 131 4.34 0.99 -1.54
N LEU A 132 3.73 0.47 -2.61
CA LEU A 132 2.95 -0.78 -2.55
C LEU A 132 3.81 -2.00 -2.21
N ASP A 133 5.05 -2.06 -2.69
CA ASP A 133 6.02 -3.11 -2.37
C ASP A 133 6.47 -2.98 -0.91
N THR A 134 6.67 -1.75 -0.43
CA THR A 134 6.93 -1.47 1.00
C THR A 134 5.75 -1.88 1.89
N LEU A 135 4.51 -1.64 1.45
CA LEU A 135 3.29 -2.05 2.15
C LEU A 135 3.21 -3.57 2.34
N GLN A 136 3.73 -4.37 1.40
CA GLN A 136 3.79 -5.84 1.56
C GLN A 136 4.69 -6.24 2.73
N HIS A 137 5.85 -5.58 2.86
CA HIS A 137 6.73 -5.81 4.00
C HIS A 137 6.08 -5.36 5.30
N LEU A 138 5.42 -4.18 5.31
CA LEU A 138 4.68 -3.70 6.47
C LEU A 138 3.61 -4.72 6.93
N GLY A 139 2.75 -5.18 6.03
CA GLY A 139 1.70 -6.15 6.38
C GLY A 139 2.26 -7.46 6.93
N ASN A 140 3.40 -7.94 6.40
CA ASN A 140 4.08 -9.11 6.94
C ASN A 140 4.64 -8.87 8.35
N VAL A 141 5.22 -7.70 8.61
CA VAL A 141 5.70 -7.31 9.94
C VAL A 141 4.54 -7.20 10.92
N CYS A 142 3.44 -6.52 10.55
CA CYS A 142 2.25 -6.44 11.40
C CYS A 142 1.63 -7.82 11.71
N ARG A 143 1.79 -8.81 10.83
CA ARG A 143 1.21 -10.16 10.99
C ARG A 143 2.12 -11.10 11.77
N HIS A 144 3.43 -11.02 11.56
CA HIS A 144 4.39 -12.04 12.03
C HIS A 144 5.44 -11.49 13.00
N GLY A 145 5.55 -10.17 13.14
CA GLY A 145 6.59 -9.52 13.92
C GLY A 145 7.95 -9.56 13.22
N ASP A 146 8.98 -9.95 13.97
CA ASP A 146 10.38 -9.92 13.54
C ASP A 146 10.66 -10.89 12.38
N GLY A 147 11.68 -10.56 11.57
CA GLY A 147 12.19 -11.43 10.52
C GLY A 147 12.64 -10.68 9.27
N GLY A 148 12.74 -11.38 8.15
CA GLY A 148 13.25 -10.80 6.89
C GLY A 148 12.43 -9.60 6.39
N SER A 149 11.11 -9.59 6.61
CA SER A 149 10.27 -8.44 6.25
C SER A 149 10.52 -7.22 7.14
N ALA A 150 10.87 -7.41 8.42
CA ALA A 150 11.21 -6.31 9.32
C ALA A 150 12.54 -5.65 8.91
N VAL A 151 13.55 -6.47 8.58
CA VAL A 151 14.84 -6.00 8.06
C VAL A 151 14.66 -5.21 6.78
N GLU A 152 13.89 -5.74 5.82
CA GLU A 152 13.66 -5.09 4.54
C GLU A 152 12.80 -3.82 4.68
N LEU A 153 11.79 -3.82 5.56
CA LEU A 153 11.00 -2.64 5.84
C LEU A 153 11.85 -1.52 6.46
N HIS A 154 12.66 -1.84 7.47
CA HIS A 154 13.56 -0.88 8.11
C HIS A 154 14.57 -0.29 7.11
N ARG A 155 15.09 -1.11 6.19
CA ARG A 155 15.98 -0.63 5.11
C ARG A 155 15.32 0.42 4.22
N ARG A 156 14.02 0.29 3.96
CA ARG A 156 13.26 1.20 3.09
C ARG A 156 12.66 2.39 3.82
N ARG A 157 12.25 2.18 5.08
CA ARG A 157 11.54 3.13 5.94
C ARG A 157 12.16 3.11 7.34
N PRO A 158 13.42 3.55 7.49
CA PRO A 158 14.07 3.62 8.79
C PRO A 158 13.38 4.62 9.73
N ASP A 159 12.60 5.55 9.18
CA ASP A 159 11.77 6.52 9.90
C ASP A 159 10.70 5.86 10.78
N LEU A 160 10.30 4.62 10.49
CA LEU A 160 9.37 3.85 11.33
C LEU A 160 10.01 3.28 12.61
N TRP A 161 11.34 3.44 12.78
CA TRP A 161 12.07 3.08 14.00
C TRP A 161 12.87 4.29 14.48
N PRO A 162 12.20 5.29 15.09
CA PRO A 162 12.90 6.48 15.57
C PRO A 162 13.96 6.09 16.61
N VAL A 163 15.20 6.52 16.38
CA VAL A 163 16.28 6.32 17.35
C VAL A 163 16.02 7.23 18.56
N SER A 164 15.90 6.64 19.75
CA SER A 164 15.70 7.41 20.98
C SER A 164 16.83 8.45 21.14
N PRO A 165 16.52 9.76 21.34
CA PRO A 165 17.52 10.80 21.51
C PRO A 165 18.45 10.57 22.70
N LEU A 166 18.01 9.78 23.70
CA LEU A 166 18.77 9.41 24.90
C LEU A 166 19.91 8.42 24.59
N VAL A 167 19.96 7.87 23.37
CA VAL A 167 21.03 6.98 22.88
C VAL A 167 21.91 7.71 21.84
N ARG A 168 22.05 9.04 21.94
CA ARG A 168 23.22 9.71 21.35
C ARG A 168 24.45 9.28 22.19
N PRO A 169 25.44 8.57 21.62
CA PRO A 169 26.58 8.14 22.40
C PRO A 169 27.37 9.38 22.84
N ILE A 170 27.45 9.59 24.16
CA ILE A 170 28.39 10.54 24.76
C ILE A 170 29.84 10.06 24.62
N LEU A 171 30.10 8.84 24.10
CA LEU A 171 31.46 8.30 24.07
C LEU A 171 31.78 7.49 22.80
N CYS A 172 32.77 8.01 22.09
CA CYS A 172 33.84 7.32 21.38
C CYS A 172 33.54 6.59 20.07
N GLU A 173 34.46 6.82 19.14
CA GLU A 173 34.80 6.09 17.91
C GLU A 173 35.09 4.59 18.18
N ARG A 174 34.11 3.85 18.69
CA ARG A 174 34.16 2.38 18.75
C ARG A 174 33.39 1.83 17.57
N GLN A 175 34.05 0.90 16.89
CA GLN A 175 33.60 0.14 15.73
C GLN A 175 32.08 -0.09 15.76
N ILE A 176 31.42 0.30 14.66
CA ILE A 176 30.00 0.10 14.44
C ILE A 176 29.76 -1.41 14.42
N GLU A 177 29.45 -1.99 15.58
CA GLU A 177 28.75 -3.27 15.69
C GLU A 177 27.54 -3.20 14.74
N PRO A 178 27.23 -4.28 13.98
CA PRO A 178 26.06 -4.25 13.13
C PRO A 178 24.85 -3.91 14.00
N ALA A 179 24.15 -2.83 13.63
CA ALA A 179 22.96 -2.39 14.36
C ALA A 179 22.04 -3.60 14.57
N ALA A 180 21.61 -3.81 15.81
CA ALA A 180 20.72 -4.91 16.15
C ALA A 180 19.53 -4.93 15.18
N PRO A 181 19.03 -6.11 14.77
CA PRO A 181 17.92 -6.19 13.84
C PRO A 181 16.72 -5.39 14.39
N PRO A 182 15.97 -4.69 13.51
CA PRO A 182 14.84 -3.88 13.94
C PRO A 182 13.78 -4.78 14.58
N LEU A 183 13.42 -4.46 15.83
CA LEU A 183 12.37 -5.16 16.56
C LEU A 183 11.01 -4.62 16.12
N ALA A 184 10.10 -5.47 15.68
CA ALA A 184 8.76 -5.08 15.28
C ALA A 184 8.00 -4.40 16.43
N GLY A 185 8.25 -4.81 17.67
CA GLY A 185 7.64 -4.22 18.86
C GLY A 185 8.08 -2.78 19.16
N SER A 186 9.14 -2.27 18.54
CA SER A 186 9.57 -0.87 18.64
C SER A 186 9.25 -0.04 17.40
N MET A 187 8.47 -0.59 16.46
CA MET A 187 8.04 0.12 15.27
C MET A 187 6.96 1.15 15.62
N GLU A 188 7.16 2.38 15.16
CA GLU A 188 6.20 3.48 15.28
C GLU A 188 5.70 3.86 13.88
N ILE A 189 4.42 3.63 13.61
CA ILE A 189 3.82 3.99 12.32
C ILE A 189 2.98 5.25 12.50
N PRO A 190 3.41 6.41 11.96
CA PRO A 190 2.61 7.61 12.01
C PRO A 190 1.40 7.50 11.08
N VAL A 191 0.32 8.23 11.40
CA VAL A 191 -0.89 8.29 10.54
C VAL A 191 -0.56 8.75 9.13
N THR A 192 0.45 9.61 8.98
CA THR A 192 0.96 10.05 7.68
C THR A 192 1.48 8.89 6.83
N ALA A 193 2.18 7.91 7.43
CA ALA A 193 2.64 6.72 6.70
C ALA A 193 1.47 5.84 6.24
N LEU A 194 0.44 5.65 7.08
CA LEU A 194 -0.79 4.96 6.66
C LEU A 194 -1.46 5.68 5.49
N SER A 195 -1.51 7.01 5.55
CA SER A 195 -2.06 7.87 4.51
C SER A 195 -1.30 7.75 3.19
N GLU A 196 0.04 7.69 3.23
CA GLU A 196 0.89 7.47 2.05
C GLU A 196 0.59 6.13 1.37
N PHE A 197 0.40 5.06 2.14
CA PHE A 197 0.06 3.74 1.57
C PHE A 197 -1.33 3.74 0.93
N VAL A 198 -2.33 4.35 1.58
CA VAL A 198 -3.68 4.51 1.03
C VAL A 198 -3.64 5.32 -0.26
N ALA A 199 -2.91 6.44 -0.26
CA ALA A 199 -2.73 7.27 -1.45
C ALA A 199 -2.05 6.51 -2.59
N ALA A 200 -1.08 5.63 -2.29
CA ALA A 200 -0.43 4.79 -3.29
C ALA A 200 -1.39 3.76 -3.91
N ILE A 201 -2.27 3.14 -3.10
CA ILE A 201 -3.32 2.23 -3.59
C ILE A 201 -4.30 2.99 -4.49
N ALA A 202 -4.77 4.16 -4.04
CA ALA A 202 -5.69 4.99 -4.82
C ALA A 202 -5.05 5.48 -6.14
N ALA A 203 -3.78 5.89 -6.10
CA ALA A 203 -3.02 6.26 -7.30
C ALA A 203 -2.92 5.10 -8.29
N PHE A 204 -2.60 3.89 -7.80
CA PHE A 204 -2.55 2.69 -8.64
C PHE A 204 -3.87 2.44 -9.38
N TRP A 205 -5.01 2.48 -8.68
CA TRP A 205 -6.30 2.22 -9.32
C TRP A 205 -6.71 3.31 -10.31
N ARG A 206 -6.37 4.58 -10.05
CA ARG A 206 -6.56 5.67 -11.02
C ARG A 206 -5.69 5.50 -12.27
N ASP A 207 -4.49 4.94 -12.12
CA ASP A 207 -3.60 4.62 -13.24
C ASP A 207 -4.14 3.45 -14.07
N VAL A 208 -4.70 2.43 -13.42
CA VAL A 208 -5.42 1.32 -14.06
C VAL A 208 -6.64 1.84 -14.84
N GLU A 209 -7.44 2.73 -14.23
CA GLU A 209 -8.60 3.35 -14.87
C GLU A 209 -8.19 4.19 -16.10
N TYR A 210 -7.10 4.94 -16.00
CA TYR A 210 -6.55 5.69 -17.14
C TYR A 210 -6.21 4.75 -18.31
N ILE A 211 -5.49 3.65 -18.06
CA ILE A 211 -5.16 2.68 -19.12
C ILE A 211 -6.42 2.04 -19.69
N TYR A 212 -7.39 1.68 -18.85
CA TYR A 212 -8.68 1.16 -19.29
C TYR A 212 -9.39 2.13 -20.25
N ASN A 213 -9.45 3.41 -19.87
CA ASN A 213 -10.08 4.46 -20.67
C ASN A 213 -9.34 4.69 -21.98
N GLU A 214 -8.01 4.74 -21.98
CA GLU A 214 -7.19 4.79 -23.21
C GLU A 214 -7.46 3.59 -24.13
N SER A 215 -7.71 2.43 -23.52
CA SER A 215 -7.90 1.15 -24.20
C SER A 215 -9.26 1.00 -24.90
N ILE A 216 -10.23 1.89 -24.65
CA ILE A 216 -11.54 1.88 -25.34
C ILE A 216 -11.38 2.27 -26.83
N GLU A 217 -11.89 1.45 -27.74
CA GLU A 217 -11.76 1.70 -29.19
C GLU A 217 -12.57 2.91 -29.67
N ARG A 218 -13.86 2.96 -29.31
CA ARG A 218 -14.78 4.04 -29.68
C ARG A 218 -15.16 4.82 -28.43
N LYS A 219 -14.58 6.01 -28.29
CA LYS A 219 -14.76 6.86 -27.12
C LYS A 219 -15.82 7.92 -27.40
N HIS A 220 -16.63 8.21 -26.40
CA HIS A 220 -17.51 9.38 -26.44
C HIS A 220 -16.65 10.66 -26.37
N GLU A 221 -17.14 11.77 -26.95
CA GLU A 221 -16.40 13.05 -27.01
C GLU A 221 -15.96 13.54 -25.63
N SER A 222 -16.81 13.37 -24.62
CA SER A 222 -16.48 13.72 -23.22
C SER A 222 -15.31 12.92 -22.67
N LEU A 223 -15.20 11.64 -23.02
CA LEU A 223 -14.09 10.79 -22.60
C LEU A 223 -12.80 11.18 -23.33
N GLU A 224 -12.86 11.47 -24.62
CA GLU A 224 -11.68 11.92 -25.37
C GLU A 224 -11.17 13.26 -24.84
N ALA A 225 -12.07 14.22 -24.58
CA ALA A 225 -11.71 15.50 -23.95
C ALA A 225 -11.05 15.31 -22.58
N HIS A 226 -11.58 14.38 -21.77
CA HIS A 226 -11.00 14.03 -20.48
C HIS A 226 -9.59 13.41 -20.62
N LEU A 227 -9.39 12.49 -21.56
CA LEU A 227 -8.09 11.87 -21.82
C LEU A 227 -7.06 12.87 -22.34
N VAL A 228 -7.46 13.80 -23.21
CA VAL A 228 -6.57 14.89 -23.66
C VAL A 228 -6.04 15.69 -22.46
N LYS A 229 -6.92 16.04 -21.51
CA LYS A 229 -6.52 16.71 -20.28
C LYS A 229 -5.57 15.85 -19.44
N GLN A 230 -5.90 14.57 -19.24
CA GLN A 230 -5.05 13.65 -18.47
C GLN A 230 -3.66 13.47 -19.10
N ARG A 231 -3.55 13.32 -20.43
CA ARG A 231 -2.26 13.20 -21.12
C ARG A 231 -1.36 14.42 -20.91
N ALA A 232 -1.94 15.61 -20.72
CA ALA A 232 -1.20 16.85 -20.49
C ALA A 232 -0.79 17.05 -19.02
N GLU A 233 -1.63 16.61 -18.07
CA GLU A 233 -1.43 16.88 -16.65
C GLU A 233 -0.68 15.77 -15.90
N ARG A 234 -0.72 14.53 -16.41
CA ARG A 234 -0.10 13.39 -15.73
C ARG A 234 1.42 13.46 -15.78
N THR A 235 2.03 13.21 -14.63
CA THR A 235 3.49 13.12 -14.47
C THR A 235 4.07 11.80 -14.98
N TRP A 236 3.21 10.79 -15.15
CA TRP A 236 3.58 9.48 -15.67
C TRP A 236 2.59 8.99 -16.72
N LEU A 237 3.14 8.48 -17.81
CA LEU A 237 2.41 7.82 -18.88
C LEU A 237 2.99 6.42 -19.09
N PRO A 238 2.14 5.38 -19.18
CA PRO A 238 2.58 4.03 -19.46
C PRO A 238 3.19 3.96 -20.86
N GLN A 239 4.34 3.31 -20.99
CA GLN A 239 5.04 3.16 -22.25
C GLN A 239 4.77 1.79 -22.86
N ALA A 240 4.48 1.76 -24.16
CA ALA A 240 4.50 0.51 -24.90
C ALA A 240 5.96 0.10 -25.09
N ARG A 241 6.33 -1.09 -24.57
CA ARG A 241 7.59 -1.72 -24.97
C ARG A 241 7.38 -2.31 -26.36
N ASP A 242 8.25 -1.96 -27.30
CA ASP A 242 8.36 -2.71 -28.54
C ASP A 242 8.64 -4.17 -28.15
N ALA A 243 7.76 -5.08 -28.55
CA ALA A 243 7.91 -6.49 -28.24
C ALA A 243 9.19 -7.00 -28.92
N ALA A 244 10.27 -7.13 -28.15
CA ALA A 244 11.39 -7.98 -28.52
C ALA A 244 10.88 -9.42 -28.45
N PHE A 245 10.57 -9.97 -29.62
CA PHE A 245 10.21 -11.37 -29.84
C PHE A 245 11.36 -12.31 -29.46
#